data_AF-A0A944C3R7-F1
#
_entry.id   AF-A0A944C3R7-F1
#
_cell.length_a   1.000
_cell.length_b   1.000
_cell.length_c   1.000
_cell.angle_alpha   90.00
_cell.angle_beta   90.00
_cell.angle_gamma   90.00
#
_symmetry.space_group_name_H-M   'P 1'
#
loop_
_entity.id
_entity.type
_entity.pdbx_description
1 polymer ?
#
loop_
_entity_poly.entity_id
_entity_poly.type
_entity_poly.pdbx_seq_one_letter_code
_entity_poly.pdbx_strand_id
1 'polypeptide(L)'
;MDITLGHASALQCWRTLRRLHPVSSRFIEDALPQPQPRLSFRSKPADLTLLRRTYDIKGKLHAVVSDDKLRHRHMNVMMHSWPDAVNAGDFVEVEPGVRLASPSICFMQLCRNLSLVDCVLLAYELCSRYVVDDAGNLREVPPLMSIAAARRTIESSTLQVKKTRALRALELAHENSRSPMETKLAVKLGMPARFGGFGLSGFK
;
A
#
# COMPACT_ATOMS: atom_id res chain seq x y z
N MET A 1 -0.40 -0.67 22.43
CA MET A 1 0.50 0.04 21.50
C MET A 1 -0.31 1.13 20.81
N ASP A 2 0.29 2.20 20.31
CA ASP A 2 -0.41 3.18 19.47
C ASP A 2 0.52 3.63 18.33
N ILE A 3 0.42 2.96 17.19
CA ILE A 3 1.30 3.14 16.04
C ILE A 3 0.49 3.21 14.75
N THR A 4 0.84 4.18 13.92
CA THR A 4 0.43 4.24 12.53
C THR A 4 1.60 3.90 11.60
N LEU A 5 1.43 2.89 10.75
CA LEU A 5 2.39 2.45 9.74
C LEU A 5 2.01 2.94 8.35
N GLY A 6 3.01 3.30 7.55
CA GLY A 6 2.85 3.72 6.16
C GLY A 6 3.96 3.18 5.27
N HIS A 7 4.00 3.63 4.01
CA HIS A 7 5.04 3.32 3.03
C HIS A 7 5.33 1.80 2.97
N ALA A 8 6.62 1.42 3.00
CA ALA A 8 7.05 0.03 2.82
C ALA A 8 6.57 -0.89 3.95
N SER A 9 6.44 -0.40 5.18
CA SER A 9 5.97 -1.21 6.31
C SER A 9 4.48 -1.52 6.18
N ALA A 10 3.65 -0.55 5.78
CA ALA A 10 2.24 -0.83 5.50
C ALA A 10 2.08 -1.85 4.36
N LEU A 11 2.87 -1.73 3.28
CA LEU A 11 2.84 -2.71 2.19
C LEU A 11 3.20 -4.12 2.65
N GLN A 12 4.25 -4.27 3.47
CA GLN A 12 4.63 -5.57 4.04
C GLN A 12 3.52 -6.14 4.92
N CYS A 13 2.90 -5.32 5.77
CA CYS A 13 1.73 -5.73 6.56
C CYS A 13 0.59 -6.22 5.66
N TRP A 14 0.23 -5.46 4.62
CA TRP A 14 -0.82 -5.86 3.68
C TRP A 14 -0.50 -7.15 2.94
N ARG A 15 0.76 -7.35 2.51
CA ARG A 15 1.21 -8.60 1.89
C ARG A 15 1.05 -9.79 2.84
N THR A 16 1.45 -9.63 4.10
CA THR A 16 1.34 -10.68 5.12
C THR A 16 -0.12 -10.98 5.43
N LEU A 17 -0.95 -9.97 5.70
CA LEU A 17 -2.39 -10.13 5.93
C LEU A 17 -3.08 -10.84 4.78
N ARG A 18 -2.76 -10.46 3.53
CA ARG A 18 -3.35 -11.06 2.33
C ARG A 18 -2.95 -12.53 2.11
N ARG A 19 -1.80 -12.97 2.65
CA ARG A 19 -1.39 -14.38 2.61
C ARG A 19 -2.10 -15.22 3.68
N LEU A 20 -2.27 -14.64 4.87
CA LEU A 20 -2.82 -15.32 6.05
C LEU A 20 -4.35 -15.38 6.05
N HIS A 21 -5.00 -14.31 5.59
CA HIS A 21 -6.46 -14.20 5.58
C HIS A 21 -6.93 -13.69 4.20
N PRO A 22 -8.14 -14.06 3.75
CA PRO A 22 -8.76 -13.50 2.53
C PRO A 22 -9.26 -12.08 2.79
N VAL A 23 -8.38 -11.19 3.27
CA VAL A 23 -8.66 -9.77 3.47
C VAL A 23 -8.97 -9.16 2.11
N SER A 24 -10.21 -8.69 1.94
CA SER A 24 -10.68 -8.07 0.69
C SER A 24 -10.78 -6.55 0.86
N SER A 25 -10.93 -5.84 -0.27
CA SER A 25 -11.30 -4.42 -0.25
C SER A 25 -12.53 -4.12 0.61
N ARG A 26 -13.46 -5.07 0.76
CA ARG A 26 -14.65 -4.90 1.63
C ARG A 26 -14.27 -4.81 3.11
N PHE A 27 -13.28 -5.56 3.57
CA PHE A 27 -12.77 -5.40 4.95
C PHE A 27 -12.25 -3.98 5.21
N ILE A 28 -11.68 -3.34 4.18
CA ILE A 28 -11.12 -1.98 4.25
C ILE A 28 -12.24 -0.94 4.20
N GLU A 29 -13.29 -1.19 3.41
CA GLU A 29 -14.49 -0.35 3.32
C GLU A 29 -15.37 -0.46 4.59
N ASP A 30 -15.53 -1.68 5.13
CA ASP A 30 -16.31 -1.99 6.34
C ASP A 30 -15.60 -1.57 7.64
N ALA A 31 -14.27 -1.42 7.62
CA ALA A 31 -13.49 -0.93 8.75
C ALA A 31 -13.60 0.59 8.99
N LEU A 32 -14.56 1.28 8.34
CA LEU A 32 -14.82 2.72 8.49
C LEU A 32 -16.18 2.97 9.13
N PRO A 33 -16.29 3.91 10.10
CA PRO A 33 -15.54 5.17 10.15
C PRO A 33 -14.92 5.46 11.53
N GLN A 34 -13.58 5.49 11.64
CA GLN A 34 -12.98 6.25 12.74
C GLN A 34 -12.86 7.73 12.35
N PRO A 35 -13.49 8.66 13.09
CA PRO A 35 -13.29 10.08 12.87
C PRO A 35 -11.83 10.43 13.20
N GLN A 36 -11.08 10.83 12.16
CA GLN A 36 -9.70 11.34 12.22
C GLN A 36 -8.76 10.50 13.10
N PRO A 37 -8.20 9.39 12.59
CA PRO A 37 -7.25 8.60 13.36
C PRO A 37 -6.06 9.48 13.74
N ARG A 38 -5.76 9.58 15.05
CA ARG A 38 -4.56 10.26 15.54
C ARG A 38 -3.34 9.50 15.01
N LEU A 39 -2.60 10.11 14.07
CA LEU A 39 -1.39 9.51 13.52
C LEU A 39 -0.26 9.67 14.55
N SER A 40 0.11 8.58 15.19
CA SER A 40 1.03 8.58 16.32
C SER A 40 2.03 7.44 16.22
N PHE A 41 3.10 7.60 16.99
CA PHE A 41 4.08 6.55 17.21
C PHE A 41 4.42 6.47 18.70
N ARG A 42 3.80 5.52 19.41
CA ARG A 42 4.03 5.23 20.82
C ARG A 42 4.02 3.73 21.05
N SER A 43 5.19 3.16 21.32
CA SER A 43 5.35 1.73 21.53
C SER A 43 6.57 1.39 22.38
N LYS A 44 6.50 0.25 23.07
CA LYS A 44 7.65 -0.33 23.78
C LYS A 44 8.52 -1.12 22.79
N PRO A 45 9.84 -1.24 23.01
CA PRO A 45 10.73 -2.00 22.12
C PRO A 45 10.31 -3.46 21.89
N ALA A 46 9.73 -4.11 22.91
CA ALA A 46 9.22 -5.48 22.80
C ALA A 46 8.05 -5.59 21.81
N ASP A 47 7.10 -4.65 21.87
CA ASP A 47 5.94 -4.62 20.98
C ASP A 47 6.37 -4.38 19.52
N LEU A 48 7.37 -3.51 19.29
CA LEU A 48 7.96 -3.29 17.97
C LEU A 48 8.61 -4.55 17.41
N THR A 49 9.29 -5.32 18.27
CA THR A 49 9.96 -6.57 17.86
C THR A 49 8.91 -7.62 17.48
N LEU A 50 7.85 -7.75 18.28
CA LEU A 50 6.72 -8.63 17.98
C LEU A 50 6.05 -8.22 16.66
N LEU A 51 5.68 -6.95 16.50
CA LEU A 51 5.04 -6.45 15.28
C LEU A 51 5.87 -6.76 14.03
N ARG A 52 7.18 -6.57 14.10
CA ARG A 52 8.07 -6.87 12.97
C ARG A 52 8.08 -8.35 12.61
N ARG A 53 8.01 -9.23 13.61
CA ARG A 53 7.93 -10.68 13.41
C ARG A 53 6.57 -11.08 12.85
N THR A 54 5.48 -10.54 13.39
CA THR A 54 4.10 -10.86 12.98
C THR A 54 3.86 -10.52 11.51
N TYR A 55 4.34 -9.36 11.05
CA TYR A 55 4.08 -8.85 9.70
C TYR A 55 5.25 -9.05 8.72
N ASP A 56 6.29 -9.81 9.10
CA ASP A 56 7.54 -10.00 8.34
C ASP A 56 8.15 -8.66 7.84
N ILE A 57 8.24 -7.68 8.74
CA ILE A 57 8.74 -6.34 8.39
C ILE A 57 10.27 -6.34 8.30
N LYS A 58 10.76 -6.13 7.07
CA LYS A 58 12.20 -6.11 6.74
C LYS A 58 12.72 -4.68 6.70
N GLY A 59 13.93 -4.46 7.21
CA GLY A 59 14.58 -3.15 7.20
C GLY A 59 14.04 -2.17 8.24
N LYS A 60 14.08 -0.86 7.97
CA LYS A 60 13.54 0.13 8.93
C LYS A 60 12.02 0.09 8.95
N LEU A 61 11.41 0.30 10.11
CA LEU A 61 9.96 0.44 10.26
C LEU A 61 9.54 1.84 9.79
N HIS A 62 8.56 1.95 8.91
CA HIS A 62 8.04 3.22 8.41
C HIS A 62 6.78 3.62 9.18
N ALA A 63 6.92 4.57 10.09
CA ALA A 63 5.82 5.11 10.89
C ALA A 63 5.34 6.45 10.31
N VAL A 64 4.05 6.75 10.49
CA VAL A 64 3.43 8.02 10.07
C VAL A 64 2.92 8.77 11.30
N VAL A 65 3.27 10.04 11.41
CA VAL A 65 2.86 10.93 12.50
C VAL A 65 2.18 12.18 11.96
N SER A 66 1.26 12.79 12.73
CA SER A 66 0.43 13.90 12.26
C SER A 66 1.15 15.25 12.14
N ASP A 67 2.36 15.38 12.70
CA ASP A 67 3.13 16.62 12.69
C ASP A 67 4.62 16.29 12.58
N ASP A 68 5.36 17.12 11.86
CA ASP A 68 6.82 17.02 11.75
C ASP A 68 7.50 17.12 13.12
N LYS A 69 6.93 17.91 14.04
CA LYS A 69 7.40 18.04 15.43
C LYS A 69 7.35 16.74 16.23
N LEU A 70 6.49 15.80 15.85
CA LEU A 70 6.39 14.50 16.51
C LEU A 70 7.48 13.53 16.02
N ARG A 71 8.18 13.86 14.92
CA ARG A 71 9.30 13.06 14.43
C ARG A 71 10.47 13.22 15.38
N HIS A 72 11.01 12.10 15.80
CA HIS A 72 12.22 12.04 16.60
C HIS A 72 13.09 10.90 16.10
N ARG A 73 14.38 10.96 16.43
CA ARG A 73 15.30 9.88 16.07
C ARG A 73 14.96 8.65 16.89
N HIS A 74 14.61 7.57 16.21
CA HIS A 74 14.38 6.27 16.82
C HIS A 74 15.17 5.22 16.06
N MET A 75 15.83 4.32 16.79
CA MET A 75 16.63 3.26 16.18
C MET A 75 15.72 2.35 15.34
N ASN A 76 16.12 2.07 14.10
CA ASN A 76 15.38 1.20 13.18
C ASN A 76 13.96 1.65 12.81
N VAL A 77 13.60 2.93 13.03
CA VAL A 77 12.31 3.50 12.63
C VAL A 77 12.56 4.76 11.80
N MET A 78 11.85 4.87 10.68
CA MET A 78 11.78 6.04 9.83
C MET A 78 10.41 6.68 10.01
N MET A 79 10.38 7.91 10.56
CA MET A 79 9.13 8.64 10.77
C MET A 79 8.87 9.59 9.60
N HIS A 80 7.65 9.52 9.07
CA HIS A 80 7.11 10.36 8.02
C HIS A 80 6.02 11.25 8.60
N SER A 81 6.05 12.54 8.30
CA SER A 81 4.98 13.45 8.68
C SER A 81 3.83 13.38 7.68
N TRP A 82 2.62 13.42 8.19
CA TRP A 82 1.38 13.66 7.46
C TRP A 82 0.70 14.86 8.13
N PRO A 83 1.07 16.08 7.73
CA PRO A 83 0.58 17.30 8.39
C PRO A 83 -0.87 17.64 8.01
N ASP A 84 -1.36 17.06 6.92
CA ASP A 84 -2.66 17.39 6.34
C ASP A 84 -3.80 16.60 7.03
N ALA A 85 -5.04 17.09 6.88
CA ALA A 85 -6.20 16.42 7.46
C ALA A 85 -6.36 15.00 6.89
N VAL A 86 -6.57 14.02 7.76
CA VAL A 86 -6.73 12.62 7.36
C VAL A 86 -8.18 12.37 6.94
N ASN A 87 -8.38 11.86 5.73
CA ASN A 87 -9.72 11.47 5.28
C ASN A 87 -10.13 10.15 5.92
N ALA A 88 -11.45 9.94 6.04
CA ALA A 88 -11.97 8.62 6.39
C ALA A 88 -11.50 7.60 5.34
N GLY A 89 -10.80 6.56 5.80
CA GLY A 89 -10.31 5.46 4.96
C GLY A 89 -8.87 5.59 4.49
N ASP A 90 -8.19 6.68 4.83
CA ASP A 90 -6.76 6.82 4.56
C ASP A 90 -5.93 5.87 5.42
N PHE A 91 -6.41 5.58 6.64
CA PHE A 91 -5.79 4.64 7.57
C PHE A 91 -6.84 3.70 8.16
N VAL A 92 -6.46 2.43 8.30
CA VAL A 92 -7.30 1.32 8.76
C VAL A 92 -6.66 0.72 10.00
N GLU A 93 -7.42 0.57 11.07
CA GLU A 93 -6.98 -0.17 12.24
C GLU A 93 -7.13 -1.67 11.98
N VAL A 94 -6.00 -2.39 12.02
CA VAL A 94 -5.98 -3.84 11.76
C VAL A 94 -5.93 -4.66 13.04
N GLU A 95 -5.40 -4.06 14.11
CA GLU A 95 -5.35 -4.59 15.46
C GLU A 95 -5.45 -3.42 16.45
N PRO A 96 -5.89 -3.65 17.70
CA PRO A 96 -5.98 -2.59 18.71
C PRO A 96 -4.68 -1.78 18.85
N GLY A 97 -4.72 -0.52 18.41
CA GLY A 97 -3.59 0.41 18.45
C GLY A 97 -2.55 0.24 17.34
N VAL A 98 -2.84 -0.55 16.29
CA VAL A 98 -2.03 -0.68 15.08
C VAL A 98 -2.85 -0.28 13.86
N ARG A 99 -2.48 0.86 13.28
CA ARG A 99 -3.12 1.40 12.08
C ARG A 99 -2.20 1.28 10.89
N LEU A 100 -2.72 0.91 9.74
CA LEU A 100 -2.01 0.87 8.47
C LEU A 100 -2.57 1.95 7.56
N ALA A 101 -1.71 2.62 6.80
CA ALA A 101 -2.15 3.35 5.61
C ALA A 101 -2.91 2.37 4.69
N SER A 102 -4.10 2.75 4.22
CA SER A 102 -4.87 1.92 3.30
C SER A 102 -4.06 1.59 2.04
N PRO A 103 -4.37 0.51 1.30
CA PRO A 103 -3.58 0.11 0.15
C PRO A 103 -3.41 1.24 -0.88
N SER A 104 -4.47 2.03 -1.11
CA SER A 104 -4.45 3.21 -1.99
C SER A 104 -3.48 4.30 -1.52
N ILE A 105 -3.48 4.62 -0.22
CA ILE A 105 -2.56 5.61 0.36
C ILE A 105 -1.12 5.08 0.38
N CYS A 106 -0.93 3.81 0.75
CA CYS A 106 0.35 3.14 0.72
C CYS A 106 0.96 3.16 -0.69
N PHE A 107 0.15 2.84 -1.70
CA PHE A 107 0.53 2.93 -3.12
C PHE A 107 0.99 4.33 -3.50
N MET A 108 0.20 5.36 -3.16
CA MET A 108 0.54 6.76 -3.40
C MET A 108 1.87 7.16 -2.73
N GLN A 109 2.04 6.78 -1.46
CA GLN A 109 3.25 7.06 -0.67
C GLN A 109 4.50 6.45 -1.32
N LEU A 110 4.43 5.18 -1.74
CA LEU A 110 5.53 4.45 -2.35
C LEU A 110 5.88 4.98 -3.74
N CYS A 111 4.87 5.35 -4.54
CA CYS A 111 5.08 5.84 -5.89
C CYS A 111 5.87 7.15 -6.00
N ARG A 112 6.12 7.85 -4.89
CA ARG A 112 7.01 9.01 -4.86
C ARG A 112 8.46 8.66 -5.19
N ASN A 113 8.90 7.49 -4.74
CA ASN A 113 10.30 7.05 -4.81
C ASN A 113 10.53 5.90 -5.80
N LEU A 114 9.45 5.32 -6.34
CA LEU A 114 9.51 4.26 -7.33
C LEU A 114 9.56 4.81 -8.76
N SER A 115 10.11 4.02 -9.68
CA SER A 115 9.99 4.28 -11.11
C SER A 115 8.53 4.13 -11.56
N LEU A 116 8.18 4.63 -12.76
CA LEU A 116 6.83 4.42 -13.28
C LEU A 116 6.51 2.93 -13.48
N VAL A 117 7.48 2.14 -13.94
CA VAL A 117 7.34 0.70 -14.14
C VAL A 117 7.04 0.00 -12.82
N ASP A 118 7.79 0.32 -11.76
CA ASP A 118 7.60 -0.28 -10.44
C ASP A 118 6.26 0.13 -9.82
N CYS A 119 5.81 1.37 -10.05
CA CYS A 119 4.47 1.78 -9.70
C CYS A 119 3.39 0.96 -10.42
N VAL A 120 3.54 0.72 -11.72
CA VAL A 120 2.58 -0.11 -12.46
C VAL A 120 2.56 -1.53 -11.90
N LEU A 121 3.73 -2.13 -11.67
CA LEU A 121 3.83 -3.46 -11.06
C LEU A 121 3.18 -3.52 -9.68
N LEU A 122 3.39 -2.49 -8.84
CA LEU A 122 2.76 -2.40 -7.53
C LEU A 122 1.24 -2.25 -7.63
N ALA A 123 0.73 -1.49 -8.61
CA ALA A 123 -0.69 -1.38 -8.86
C ALA A 123 -1.29 -2.74 -9.27
N TYR A 124 -0.64 -3.47 -10.18
CA TYR A 124 -1.05 -4.85 -10.53
C TYR A 124 -1.05 -5.75 -9.29
N GLU A 125 -0.01 -5.70 -8.47
CA GLU A 125 0.07 -6.51 -7.26
C GLU A 125 -1.10 -6.24 -6.32
N LEU A 126 -1.41 -4.98 -6.02
CA LEU A 126 -2.48 -4.61 -5.09
C LEU A 126 -3.89 -4.89 -5.66
N CYS A 127 -4.05 -4.81 -6.98
CA CYS A 127 -5.29 -5.08 -7.69
C CYS A 127 -5.43 -6.53 -8.20
N SER A 128 -4.44 -7.40 -7.97
CA SER A 128 -4.46 -8.78 -8.48
C SER A 128 -5.46 -9.63 -7.71
N ARG A 129 -5.76 -10.81 -8.25
CA ARG A 129 -6.51 -11.86 -7.55
C ARG A 129 -5.63 -13.03 -7.13
N TYR A 130 -4.33 -12.81 -7.00
CA TYR A 130 -3.41 -13.87 -6.63
C TYR A 130 -2.35 -13.41 -5.65
N VAL A 131 -1.87 -14.37 -4.85
CA VAL A 131 -0.62 -14.28 -4.11
C VAL A 131 0.25 -15.48 -4.46
N VAL A 132 1.55 -15.30 -4.37
CA VAL A 132 2.53 -16.40 -4.38
C VAL A 132 3.04 -16.55 -2.95
N ASP A 133 2.86 -17.73 -2.37
CA ASP A 133 3.37 -18.03 -1.03
C ASP A 133 4.89 -18.29 -1.04
N ASP A 134 5.48 -18.47 0.13
CA ASP A 134 6.93 -18.65 0.25
C ASP A 134 7.41 -20.00 -0.33
N ALA A 135 6.51 -20.96 -0.56
CA ALA A 135 6.78 -22.22 -1.25
C ALA A 135 6.61 -22.10 -2.78
N GLY A 136 6.19 -20.94 -3.29
CA GLY A 136 5.98 -20.69 -4.71
C GLY A 136 4.59 -21.09 -5.23
N ASN A 137 3.67 -21.49 -4.36
CA ASN A 137 2.32 -21.88 -4.78
C ASN A 137 1.48 -20.63 -5.08
N LEU A 138 0.76 -20.71 -6.18
CA LEU A 138 -0.21 -19.69 -6.58
C LEU A 138 -1.53 -19.94 -5.83
N ARG A 139 -2.04 -18.92 -5.15
CA ARG A 139 -3.35 -18.96 -4.49
C ARG A 139 -4.23 -17.82 -4.96
N GLU A 140 -5.50 -18.11 -5.25
CA GLU A 140 -6.48 -17.06 -5.52
C GLU A 140 -6.85 -16.34 -4.22
N VAL A 141 -6.85 -15.01 -4.26
CA VAL A 141 -7.22 -14.13 -3.15
C VAL A 141 -8.01 -12.95 -3.69
N PRO A 142 -8.86 -12.30 -2.88
CA PRO A 142 -9.45 -11.02 -3.28
C PRO A 142 -8.38 -9.93 -3.48
N PRO A 143 -8.65 -8.92 -4.31
CA PRO A 143 -7.79 -7.75 -4.46
C PRO A 143 -7.85 -6.87 -3.20
N LEU A 144 -6.75 -6.16 -2.91
CA LEU A 144 -6.66 -5.22 -1.80
C LEU A 144 -7.26 -3.85 -2.14
N MET A 145 -7.23 -3.47 -3.43
CA MET A 145 -7.85 -2.23 -3.92
C MET A 145 -8.38 -2.45 -5.34
N SER A 146 -9.29 -1.57 -5.76
CA SER A 146 -9.61 -1.34 -7.16
C SER A 146 -8.90 -0.08 -7.67
N ILE A 147 -8.58 -0.03 -8.95
CA ILE A 147 -8.05 1.15 -9.65
C ILE A 147 -9.02 2.32 -9.48
N ALA A 148 -10.33 2.08 -9.59
CA ALA A 148 -11.34 3.12 -9.42
C ALA A 148 -11.34 3.70 -8.00
N ALA A 149 -11.31 2.85 -6.96
CA ALA A 149 -11.24 3.30 -5.57
C ALA A 149 -9.91 4.00 -5.28
N ALA A 150 -8.79 3.42 -5.72
CA ALA A 150 -7.47 4.00 -5.55
C ALA A 150 -7.35 5.39 -6.19
N ARG A 151 -7.87 5.56 -7.41
CA ARG A 151 -7.93 6.86 -8.08
C ARG A 151 -8.71 7.88 -7.24
N ARG A 152 -9.93 7.53 -6.81
CA ARG A 152 -10.77 8.41 -5.99
C ARG A 152 -10.07 8.82 -4.69
N THR A 153 -9.48 7.86 -3.97
CA THR A 153 -8.75 8.14 -2.72
C THR A 153 -7.54 9.04 -2.95
N ILE A 154 -6.78 8.82 -4.03
CA ILE A 154 -5.60 9.64 -4.34
C ILE A 154 -6.01 11.06 -4.73
N GLU A 155 -7.05 11.20 -5.55
CA GLU A 155 -7.58 12.50 -5.97
C GLU A 155 -8.18 13.28 -4.78
N SER A 156 -8.89 12.60 -3.87
CA SER A 156 -9.50 13.23 -2.68
C SER A 156 -8.52 13.45 -1.52
N SER A 157 -7.36 12.78 -1.52
CA SER A 157 -6.37 12.94 -0.46
C SER A 157 -5.94 14.40 -0.32
N THR A 158 -5.92 14.91 0.90
CA THR A 158 -5.45 16.28 1.20
C THR A 158 -3.93 16.41 1.15
N LEU A 159 -3.22 15.28 1.17
CA LEU A 159 -1.78 15.24 1.28
C LEU A 159 -1.12 15.96 0.10
N GLN A 160 -0.37 17.03 0.39
CA GLN A 160 0.28 17.88 -0.60
C GLN A 160 1.56 17.24 -1.17
N VAL A 161 1.38 16.16 -1.95
CA VAL A 161 2.47 15.41 -2.57
C VAL A 161 2.26 15.23 -4.07
N LYS A 162 3.34 14.97 -4.80
CA LYS A 162 3.27 14.64 -6.22
C LYS A 162 2.53 13.32 -6.43
N LYS A 163 1.28 13.39 -6.87
CA LYS A 163 0.39 12.25 -7.18
C LYS A 163 0.46 11.79 -8.64
N THR A 164 1.09 12.58 -9.51
CA THR A 164 1.11 12.38 -10.97
C THR A 164 1.60 10.99 -11.37
N ARG A 165 2.67 10.48 -10.73
CA ARG A 165 3.19 9.14 -11.03
C ARG A 165 2.23 8.02 -10.63
N ALA A 166 1.60 8.15 -9.46
CA ALA A 166 0.63 7.17 -8.96
C ALA A 166 -0.60 7.11 -9.89
N LEU A 167 -1.16 8.28 -10.24
CA LEU A 167 -2.29 8.37 -11.18
C LEU A 167 -1.92 7.83 -12.55
N ARG A 168 -0.73 8.16 -13.07
CA ARG A 168 -0.26 7.65 -14.36
C ARG A 168 -0.06 6.13 -14.34
N ALA A 169 0.40 5.55 -13.22
CA ALA A 169 0.52 4.12 -13.09
C ALA A 169 -0.85 3.42 -13.07
N LEU A 170 -1.86 4.02 -12.43
CA LEU A 170 -3.23 3.53 -12.45
C LEU A 170 -3.87 3.56 -13.86
N GLU A 171 -3.43 4.45 -14.74
CA GLU A 171 -3.88 4.47 -16.16
C GLU A 171 -3.27 3.33 -16.99
N LEU A 172 -2.10 2.82 -16.59
CA LEU A 172 -1.37 1.77 -17.30
C LEU A 172 -1.60 0.38 -16.71
N ALA A 173 -2.18 0.30 -15.51
CA ALA A 173 -2.47 -0.95 -14.83
C ALA A 173 -3.88 -1.47 -15.18
N HIS A 174 -4.06 -2.78 -15.04
CA HIS A 174 -5.35 -3.45 -15.14
C HIS A 174 -5.63 -4.22 -13.86
N GLU A 175 -6.90 -4.43 -13.57
CA GLU A 175 -7.35 -5.13 -12.36
C GLU A 175 -7.42 -6.64 -12.59
N ASN A 176 -7.49 -7.39 -11.48
CA ASN A 176 -7.92 -8.78 -11.46
C ASN A 176 -7.03 -9.78 -12.20
N SER A 177 -5.77 -9.43 -12.50
CA SER A 177 -4.79 -10.40 -12.98
C SER A 177 -4.74 -11.61 -12.04
N ARG A 178 -4.71 -12.83 -12.59
CA ARG A 178 -4.83 -14.10 -11.86
C ARG A 178 -3.51 -14.86 -11.74
N SER A 179 -2.44 -14.41 -12.39
CA SER A 179 -1.11 -15.01 -12.22
C SER A 179 0.05 -14.02 -12.42
N PRO A 180 1.25 -14.33 -11.90
CA PRO A 180 2.45 -13.54 -12.17
C PRO A 180 2.77 -13.40 -13.66
N MET A 181 2.54 -14.45 -14.45
CA MET A 181 2.82 -14.43 -15.90
C MET A 181 1.83 -13.55 -16.65
N GLU A 182 0.57 -13.56 -16.25
CA GLU A 182 -0.45 -12.66 -16.80
C GLU A 182 -0.13 -11.20 -16.52
N THR A 183 0.27 -10.87 -15.27
CA THR A 183 0.74 -9.52 -14.92
C THR A 183 1.95 -9.11 -15.76
N LYS A 184 2.96 -9.98 -15.89
CA LYS A 184 4.16 -9.69 -16.70
C LYS A 184 3.81 -9.47 -18.17
N LEU A 185 2.94 -10.31 -18.73
CA LEU A 185 2.48 -10.19 -20.10
C LEU A 185 1.72 -8.88 -20.31
N ALA A 186 0.78 -8.56 -19.42
CA ALA A 186 0.01 -7.33 -19.46
C ALA A 186 0.92 -6.09 -19.40
N VAL A 187 1.87 -6.05 -18.47
CA VAL A 187 2.86 -4.97 -18.38
C VAL A 187 3.70 -4.89 -19.66
N LYS A 188 4.16 -6.01 -20.21
CA LYS A 188 4.97 -6.04 -21.43
C LYS A 188 4.19 -5.53 -22.64
N LEU A 189 2.91 -5.87 -22.77
CA LEU A 189 2.08 -5.43 -23.89
C LEU A 189 1.67 -3.96 -23.74
N GLY A 190 1.26 -3.51 -22.56
CA GLY A 190 0.68 -2.19 -22.34
C GLY A 190 1.65 -1.07 -22.01
N MET A 191 2.82 -1.39 -21.48
CA MET A 191 3.80 -0.34 -21.20
C MET A 191 4.30 0.32 -22.49
N PRO A 192 4.51 1.64 -22.51
CA PRO A 192 5.10 2.33 -23.67
C PRO A 192 6.48 1.76 -24.04
N ALA A 193 6.83 1.82 -25.34
CA ALA A 193 8.10 1.31 -25.87
C ALA A 193 9.35 1.90 -25.17
N ARG A 194 9.31 3.18 -24.80
CA ARG A 194 10.40 3.84 -24.04
C ARG A 194 10.67 3.23 -22.66
N PHE A 195 9.73 2.43 -22.15
CA PHE A 195 9.86 1.67 -20.90
C PHE A 195 9.98 0.17 -21.14
N GLY A 196 10.27 -0.25 -22.38
CA GLY A 196 10.50 -1.65 -22.75
C GLY A 196 9.25 -2.49 -23.01
N GLY A 197 8.07 -1.87 -23.15
CA GLY A 197 6.85 -2.56 -23.56
C GLY A 197 6.53 -2.42 -25.05
N PHE A 198 5.38 -2.94 -25.49
CA PHE A 198 4.91 -2.86 -26.88
C PHE A 198 3.96 -1.68 -27.14
N GLY A 199 3.49 -0.99 -26.09
CA GLY A 199 2.59 0.16 -26.22
C GLY A 199 1.21 -0.18 -26.80
N LEU A 200 0.78 -1.44 -26.72
CA LEU A 200 -0.53 -1.85 -27.18
C LEU A 200 -1.59 -1.30 -26.23
N SER A 201 -2.60 -0.63 -26.77
CA SER A 201 -3.77 -0.17 -26.01
C SER A 201 -4.95 -1.12 -26.21
N GLY A 202 -5.74 -1.34 -25.17
CA GLY A 202 -7.06 -1.99 -25.29
C GLY A 202 -7.13 -3.49 -25.02
N PHE A 203 -6.03 -4.13 -24.57
CA PHE A 203 -6.16 -5.45 -23.95
C PHE A 203 -6.61 -5.25 -22.49
N LYS A 204 -7.66 -5.96 -22.07
CA LYS A 204 -8.21 -5.91 -20.71
C LYS A 204 -8.36 -7.32 -20.19
#